data_AF-A0A5J4ZE36-F1
#
_entry.id   AF-A0A5J4ZE36-F1
#
_cell.length_a   1.000
_cell.length_b   1.000
_cell.length_c   1.000
_cell.angle_alpha   90.00
_cell.angle_beta   90.00
_cell.angle_gamma   90.00
#
_symmetry.space_group_name_H-M   'P 1'
#
loop_
_entity.id
_entity.type
_entity.pdbx_description
1 polymer ?
#
loop_
_entity_poly.entity_id
_entity_poly.type
_entity_poly.pdbx_seq_one_letter_code
_entity_poly.pdbx_strand_id
1 'polypeptide(L)' 'MKYKDPKMPLNVQVKNLLSRMTLEEKIGQMVQIDRTVASAEVMKKYYIGSVLSGGRSVPAKQAPAKTGSTR' A
#
# COMPACT_ATOMS: atom_id res chain seq x y z
N MET A 1 -8.23 17.51 -2.83
CA MET A 1 -8.72 16.81 -1.61
C MET A 1 -7.70 17.05 -0.50
N LYS A 2 -8.10 17.35 0.74
CA LYS A 2 -7.16 17.73 1.80
C LYS A 2 -6.08 16.66 2.05
N TYR A 3 -6.42 15.37 1.95
CA TYR A 3 -5.45 14.28 2.13
C TYR A 3 -4.44 14.10 0.98
N LYS A 4 -4.65 14.74 -0.18
CA LYS A 4 -3.73 14.71 -1.33
C LYS A 4 -2.84 15.94 -1.42
N ASP A 5 -3.06 16.93 -0.55
CA ASP A 5 -2.30 18.18 -0.55
C ASP A 5 -1.12 18.06 0.44
N PRO A 6 0.13 18.03 -0.05
CA PRO A 6 1.31 17.86 0.82
C PRO A 6 1.55 19.08 1.73
N LYS A 7 0.91 20.23 1.45
CA LYS A 7 1.03 21.44 2.30
C LYS A 7 0.13 21.40 3.53
N MET A 8 -0.84 20.48 3.59
CA MET A 8 -1.74 20.36 4.72
C MET A 8 -1.04 19.70 5.92
N PRO A 9 -1.37 20.07 7.17
CA PRO A 9 -0.88 19.36 8.34
C PRO A 9 -1.23 17.86 8.28
N LEU A 10 -0.30 16.99 8.71
CA LEU A 10 -0.44 15.54 8.59
C LEU A 10 -1.74 15.01 9.24
N ASN A 11 -2.08 15.51 10.44
CA ASN A 11 -3.31 15.13 11.14
C ASN A 11 -4.59 15.50 10.35
N VAL A 12 -4.57 16.61 9.60
CA VAL A 12 -5.67 17.02 8.71
C VAL A 12 -5.77 16.08 7.52
N GLN A 13 -4.63 15.68 6.94
CA GLN A 13 -4.59 14.72 5.85
C GLN A 13 -5.16 13.36 6.29
N VAL A 14 -4.69 12.83 7.42
CA VAL A 14 -5.12 11.54 7.99
C VAL A 14 -6.62 11.56 8.32
N LYS A 15 -7.11 12.59 9.03
CA LYS A 15 -8.55 12.72 9.35
C LYS A 15 -9.39 12.81 8.08
N ASN A 16 -8.94 13.56 7.06
CA ASN A 16 -9.69 13.68 5.82
C ASN A 16 -9.71 12.36 5.02
N LEU A 17 -8.64 11.58 5.04
CA LEU A 17 -8.59 10.25 4.43
C LEU A 17 -9.54 9.28 5.16
N LEU A 18 -9.40 9.13 6.47
CA LEU A 18 -10.21 8.20 7.27
C LEU A 18 -11.71 8.50 7.21
N SER A 19 -12.10 9.77 7.08
CA SER A 19 -13.50 10.19 6.93
C SER A 19 -14.14 9.76 5.59
N ARG A 20 -13.32 9.40 4.60
CA ARG A 20 -13.76 9.01 3.26
C ARG A 20 -13.72 7.51 3.03
N MET A 21 -13.06 6.77 3.91
CA MET A 21 -12.90 5.33 3.77
C MET A 21 -14.14 4.57 4.26
N THR A 22 -14.55 3.56 3.50
CA THR A 22 -15.52 2.56 3.97
C THR A 22 -14.92 1.69 5.07
N LEU A 23 -15.74 0.86 5.72
CA LEU A 23 -15.24 -0.09 6.71
C LEU A 23 -14.30 -1.12 6.08
N GLU A 24 -14.64 -1.60 4.88
CA GLU A 24 -13.87 -2.56 4.10
C GLU A 24 -12.50 -1.99 3.73
N GLU A 25 -12.44 -0.72 3.32
CA GLU A 25 -11.18 -0.04 3.02
C GLU A 25 -10.31 0.09 4.28
N LYS A 26 -10.91 0.39 5.44
CA LYS A 26 -10.17 0.47 6.71
C LYS A 26 -9.61 -0.88 7.13
N ILE A 27 -10.42 -1.94 7.01
CA ILE A 27 -9.97 -3.31 7.29
C ILE A 27 -8.86 -3.69 6.31
N GLY A 28 -9.02 -3.43 5.02
CA GLY A 28 -8.02 -3.71 3.99
C GLY A 28 -6.67 -3.05 4.30
N GLN A 29 -6.67 -1.79 4.76
CA GLN A 29 -5.44 -1.11 5.16
C GLN A 29 -4.73 -1.74 6.38
N MET A 30 -5.46 -2.46 7.24
CA MET A 30 -4.89 -3.20 8.38
C MET A 30 -4.40 -4.60 8.00
N VAL A 31 -4.70 -5.09 6.80
CA VAL A 31 -4.33 -6.45 6.35
C VAL A 31 -2.94 -6.45 5.71
N GLN A 32 -2.12 -7.39 6.16
CA GLN A 32 -0.83 -7.74 5.56
C GLN A 32 -0.90 -9.11 4.91
N ILE A 33 -0.53 -9.22 3.63
CA ILE A 33 -0.48 -10.49 2.89
C ILE A 33 0.96 -10.85 2.52
N ASP A 34 1.22 -12.14 2.27
CA ASP A 34 2.48 -12.56 1.67
C ASP A 34 2.50 -12.24 0.17
N ARG A 35 3.67 -11.86 -0.35
CA ARG A 35 3.88 -11.56 -1.76
C ARG A 35 3.48 -12.69 -2.70
N THR A 36 3.56 -13.94 -2.28
CA THR A 36 3.17 -15.13 -3.07
C THR A 36 1.71 -15.11 -3.51
N VAL A 37 0.84 -14.43 -2.77
CA VAL A 37 -0.59 -14.27 -3.11
C VAL A 37 -0.94 -12.86 -3.59
N ALA A 38 0.06 -11.96 -3.67
CA ALA A 38 -0.15 -10.59 -4.08
C ALA A 38 -0.26 -10.48 -5.61
N SER A 39 -1.41 -9.99 -6.08
CA SER A 39 -1.62 -9.59 -7.49
C SER A 39 -2.24 -8.19 -7.54
N ALA A 40 -2.10 -7.48 -8.66
CA ALA A 40 -2.73 -6.16 -8.82
C ALA A 40 -4.24 -6.22 -8.61
N GLU A 41 -4.88 -7.32 -9.01
CA GLU A 41 -6.31 -7.57 -8.78
C GLU A 41 -6.62 -7.75 -7.29
N VAL A 42 -5.87 -8.59 -6.58
CA VAL A 42 -6.05 -8.83 -5.13
C VAL A 42 -5.86 -7.54 -4.35
N MET A 43 -4.80 -6.78 -4.65
CA MET A 43 -4.51 -5.50 -4.01
C MET A 43 -5.66 -4.52 -4.18
N LYS A 44 -6.21 -4.42 -5.40
CA LYS A 44 -7.31 -3.49 -5.71
C LYS A 44 -8.64 -3.93 -5.12
N LYS A 45 -8.97 -5.23 -5.21
CA LYS A 45 -10.25 -5.79 -4.76
C LYS A 45 -10.43 -5.73 -3.26
N TYR A 46 -9.34 -5.91 -2.51
CA TYR A 46 -9.38 -6.02 -1.04
C TYR A 46 -8.71 -4.86 -0.30
N TYR A 47 -8.30 -3.80 -1.01
CA TYR A 47 -7.71 -2.58 -0.44
C TYR A 47 -6.49 -2.85 0.48
N ILE A 48 -5.70 -3.85 0.13
CA ILE A 48 -4.59 -4.36 0.95
C ILE A 48 -3.60 -3.24 1.31
N GLY A 49 -3.37 -3.05 2.60
CA GLY A 49 -2.48 -2.00 3.13
C GLY A 49 -1.01 -2.39 3.19
N SER A 50 -0.70 -3.69 3.30
CA SER A 50 0.68 -4.16 3.44
C SER A 50 0.94 -5.46 2.69
N VAL A 51 2.13 -5.58 2.11
CA VAL A 51 2.65 -6.81 1.49
C VAL A 51 4.01 -7.12 2.12
N LEU A 52 4.17 -8.35 2.58
CA LEU A 52 5.41 -8.86 3.12
C LEU A 52 6.06 -9.85 2.14
N SER A 53 7.39 -9.78 2.01
CA SER A 53 8.16 -10.87 1.39
C SER A 53 8.80 -11.69 2.51
N GLY A 54 8.17 -12.80 2.90
CA GLY A 54 8.79 -13.74 3.84
C GLY A 54 10.09 -14.34 3.28
N GLY A 55 10.88 -15.00 4.12
CA GLY A 55 12.21 -15.52 3.75
C GLY A 55 12.25 -16.50 2.57
N ARG A 56 11.10 -17.05 2.14
CA ARG A 56 10.98 -17.95 0.98
C ARG A 56 10.43 -17.25 -0.28
N SER A 57 10.02 -15.98 -0.15
CA SER A 57 9.38 -15.16 -1.20
C SER A 57 10.40 -14.24 -1.87
N VAL A 58 11.54 -14.80 -2.27
CA VAL A 58 12.60 -14.06 -2.98
C VAL A 58 12.13 -13.72 -4.41
N PRO A 59 12.46 -12.52 -4.94
CA PRO A 59 12.21 -12.21 -6.35
C PRO A 59 12.89 -13.24 -7.25
N ALA A 60 12.25 -13.62 -8.37
CA ALA A 60 12.90 -14.41 -9.40
C ALA A 60 14.22 -13.76 -9.85
N LYS A 61 15.22 -14.58 -10.23
CA LYS A 61 16.60 -14.16 -10.60
C LYS A 61 16.69 -13.03 -11.64
N GLN A 62 15.60 -12.69 -12.34
CA GLN A 62 15.53 -11.68 -13.40
C GLN A 62 14.58 -10.52 -13.09
N ALA A 63 14.29 -10.25 -11.81
CA ALA A 63 13.59 -9.01 -11.46
C ALA A 63 14.51 -7.82 -11.83
N PRO A 64 14.12 -6.94 -12.77
CA PRO A 64 14.95 -5.79 -13.09
C PRO A 64 15.08 -4.93 -11.83
N ALA A 65 16.31 -4.73 -11.39
CA ALA A 65 16.60 -3.75 -10.35
C ALA A 65 16.23 -2.39 -10.95
N LYS A 66 15.08 -1.83 -10.57
CA LYS A 66 14.83 -0.41 -10.81
C LYS A 66 15.76 0.34 -9.87
N THR A 67 16.91 0.74 -10.41
CA THR A 67 17.82 1.71 -9.81
C THR A 67 17.04 3.00 -9.62
N GLY A 68 16.52 3.22 -8.41
CA GLY A 68 16.01 4.52 -7.99
C GLY A 68 17.18 5.49 -8.00
N SER A 69 17.21 6.35 -9.01
CA SER A 69 18.14 7.48 -9.11
C SER A 69 17.93 8.39 -7.90
N THR A 70 18.86 8.34 -6.95
CA THR A 70 19.04 9.39 -5.94
C THR A 70 19.54 10.64 -6.66
N ARG A 71 18.67 11.61 -6.86
CA ARG A 71 18.96 13.05 -6.90
C ARG A 71 17.69 13.82 -6.60
#